data_AF-A0A177PPB7-F1
#
_entry.id   AF-A0A177PPB7-F1
#
_cell.length_a   1.000
_cell.length_b   1.000
_cell.length_c   1.000
_cell.angle_alpha   90.00
_cell.angle_beta   90.00
_cell.angle_gamma   90.00
#
_symmetry.space_group_name_H-M   'P 1'
#
loop_
_entity.id
_entity.type
_entity.pdbx_description
1 polymer ?
#
loop_
_entity_poly.entity_id
_entity_poly.type
_entity_poly.pdbx_seq_one_letter_code
_entity_poly.pdbx_strand_id
1 'polypeptide(L)'
;MLRSTLLLAFGLAAFGATTARADEFTKTDVERYQKEFEQVAAKGRELWTSGALGTNGVACAQCHPNAANTHPETYPKFQKQLGKVTQLFEMVNWCIRNPLQGANLPPDDPRMTALVSYITFERRGVKLASGQH
;
A
#
# COMPACT_ATOMS: atom_id res chain seq x y z
N MET A 1 -2.97 -47.05 60.68
CA MET A 1 -2.40 -47.42 59.37
C MET A 1 -2.55 -46.23 58.44
N LEU A 2 -1.42 -45.61 58.08
CA LEU A 2 -1.29 -44.48 57.16
C LEU A 2 -1.93 -44.78 55.80
N ARG A 3 -2.76 -43.88 55.27
CA ARG A 3 -2.92 -43.74 53.81
C ARG A 3 -2.95 -42.25 53.43
N SER A 4 -1.81 -41.87 52.88
CA SER A 4 -1.39 -40.60 52.29
C SER A 4 -2.47 -39.66 51.78
N THR A 5 -2.41 -38.46 52.31
CA THR A 5 -2.82 -37.19 51.71
C THR A 5 -2.20 -37.05 50.31
N LEU A 6 -2.97 -37.24 49.24
CA LEU A 6 -2.60 -36.75 47.91
C LEU A 6 -3.05 -35.30 47.79
N LEU A 7 -2.14 -34.38 48.16
CA LEU A 7 -2.23 -33.00 47.76
C LEU A 7 -2.01 -32.94 46.24
N LEU A 8 -3.07 -32.81 45.46
CA LEU A 8 -2.96 -32.33 44.09
C LEU A 8 -2.43 -30.89 44.16
N ALA A 9 -1.13 -30.73 43.99
CA ALA A 9 -0.56 -29.44 43.65
C ALA A 9 -1.11 -29.06 42.27
N PHE A 10 -2.18 -28.27 42.26
CA PHE A 10 -2.55 -27.46 41.11
C PHE A 10 -1.40 -26.47 40.92
N GLY A 11 -0.35 -26.90 40.24
CA GLY A 11 0.67 -26.03 39.72
C GLY A 11 -0.02 -25.10 38.75
N LEU A 12 -0.43 -23.93 39.25
CA LEU A 12 -0.87 -22.82 38.43
C LEU A 12 0.37 -22.44 37.61
N ALA A 13 0.52 -23.09 36.46
CA ALA A 13 1.42 -22.63 35.43
C ALA A 13 0.88 -21.26 35.04
N ALA A 14 1.37 -20.21 35.72
CA ALA A 14 1.32 -18.85 35.25
C ALA A 14 2.17 -18.81 33.98
N PHE A 15 1.64 -19.41 32.92
CA PHE A 15 1.93 -18.98 31.57
C PHE A 15 1.63 -17.49 31.59
N GLY A 16 2.69 -16.68 31.65
CA GLY A 16 2.62 -15.27 31.33
C GLY A 16 2.11 -15.17 29.91
N ALA A 17 0.79 -15.22 29.77
CA ALA A 17 0.11 -14.81 28.57
C ALA A 17 0.36 -13.32 28.50
N THR A 18 1.48 -12.93 27.88
CA THR A 18 1.58 -11.68 27.15
C THR A 18 0.53 -11.75 26.05
N THR A 19 -0.74 -11.57 26.43
CA THR A 19 -1.81 -11.34 25.48
C THR A 19 -1.37 -10.12 24.70
N ALA A 20 -1.06 -10.28 23.42
CA ALA A 20 -0.73 -9.16 22.54
C ALA A 20 -1.87 -8.14 22.70
N ARG A 21 -1.58 -7.03 23.38
CA ARG A 21 -2.53 -5.92 23.49
C ARG A 21 -2.31 -5.07 22.26
N ALA A 22 -3.35 -4.91 21.45
CA ALA A 22 -3.32 -3.92 20.39
C ALA A 22 -3.28 -2.53 21.02
N ASP A 23 -2.52 -1.62 20.41
CA ASP A 23 -2.55 -0.21 20.79
C ASP A 23 -3.94 0.36 20.50
N GLU A 24 -4.43 1.22 21.39
CA GLU A 24 -5.63 2.01 21.14
C GLU A 24 -5.23 3.31 20.44
N PHE A 25 -5.92 3.66 19.34
CA PHE A 25 -5.69 4.92 18.62
C PHE A 25 -6.76 5.94 18.99
N THR A 26 -6.34 7.15 19.35
CA THR A 26 -7.27 8.26 19.58
C THR A 26 -7.80 8.81 18.26
N LYS A 27 -8.91 9.56 18.31
CA LYS A 27 -9.40 10.31 17.14
C LYS A 27 -8.32 11.23 16.55
N THR A 28 -7.54 11.89 17.41
CA THR A 28 -6.44 12.77 17.00
C THR A 28 -5.33 12.01 16.27
N ASP A 29 -5.03 10.77 16.69
CA ASP A 29 -4.06 9.93 15.98
C ASP A 29 -4.53 9.62 14.56
N VAL A 30 -5.78 9.17 14.42
CA VAL A 30 -6.36 8.81 13.12
C VAL A 30 -6.43 10.03 12.18
N GLU A 31 -6.81 11.20 12.69
CA GLU A 31 -6.81 12.45 11.91
C GLU A 31 -5.40 12.84 11.45
N ARG A 32 -4.38 12.68 12.31
CA ARG A 32 -2.98 12.91 11.94
C ARG A 32 -2.54 11.96 10.81
N TYR A 33 -2.82 10.66 10.94
CA TYR A 33 -2.41 9.67 9.93
C TYR A 33 -3.07 9.91 8.58
N GLN A 34 -4.36 10.28 8.59
CA GLN A 34 -5.07 10.66 7.37
C GLN A 34 -4.43 11.88 6.70
N LYS A 35 -4.08 12.91 7.50
CA LYS A 35 -3.38 14.09 7.00
C LYS A 35 -2.00 13.76 6.43
N GLU A 36 -1.25 12.85 7.06
CA GLU A 36 0.03 12.37 6.54
C GLU A 36 -0.14 11.66 5.19
N PHE A 37 -1.15 10.79 5.06
CA PHE A 37 -1.48 10.16 3.78
C PHE A 37 -1.83 11.19 2.69
N GLU A 38 -2.66 12.18 3.01
CA GLU A 38 -3.05 13.24 2.06
C GLU A 38 -1.84 14.08 1.61
N GLN A 39 -0.90 14.37 2.51
CA GLN A 39 0.35 15.05 2.16
C GLN A 39 1.22 14.23 1.20
N VAL A 40 1.29 12.91 1.40
CA VAL A 40 2.02 12.01 0.50
C VAL A 40 1.31 11.90 -0.85
N ALA A 41 -0.02 11.83 -0.87
CA ALA A 41 -0.81 11.85 -2.09
C ALA A 41 -0.65 13.17 -2.87
N ALA A 42 -0.54 14.31 -2.18
CA ALA A 42 -0.27 15.60 -2.82
C ALA A 42 1.09 15.62 -3.54
N LYS A 43 2.15 15.09 -2.91
CA LYS A 43 3.46 14.88 -3.57
C LYS A 43 3.33 13.95 -4.78
N GLY A 44 2.50 12.92 -4.67
CA GLY A 44 2.19 12.03 -5.78
C GLY A 44 1.54 12.76 -6.95
N ARG A 45 0.65 13.72 -6.69
CA ARG A 45 0.05 14.57 -7.74
C ARG A 45 1.10 15.43 -8.44
N GLU A 46 2.01 16.05 -7.69
CA GLU A 46 3.10 16.85 -8.27
C GLU A 46 3.91 16.01 -9.26
N LEU A 47 4.33 14.81 -8.85
CA LEU A 47 5.03 13.85 -9.71
C LEU A 47 4.16 13.42 -10.91
N TRP A 48 2.87 13.17 -10.70
CA TRP A 48 1.94 12.72 -11.74
C TRP A 48 1.78 13.71 -12.89
N THR A 49 1.83 15.01 -12.56
CA THR A 49 1.72 16.12 -13.53
C THR A 49 3.07 16.59 -14.06
N SER A 50 4.17 16.03 -13.57
CA SER A 50 5.53 16.40 -13.96
C SER A 50 6.09 15.45 -15.02
N GLY A 51 6.85 15.99 -15.97
CA GLY A 51 7.65 15.20 -16.92
C GLY A 51 8.95 14.64 -16.33
N ALA A 52 9.25 14.92 -15.06
CA ALA A 52 10.55 14.62 -14.44
C ALA A 52 10.83 13.14 -14.16
N LEU A 53 9.82 12.27 -14.25
CA LEU A 53 10.01 10.82 -14.11
C LEU A 53 10.53 10.17 -15.39
N GLY A 54 10.38 10.86 -16.53
CA GLY A 54 10.83 10.41 -17.84
C GLY A 54 12.04 11.19 -18.34
N THR A 55 12.48 10.84 -19.55
CA THR A 55 13.52 11.57 -20.28
C THR A 55 12.96 12.37 -21.46
N ASN A 56 11.68 12.15 -21.81
CA ASN A 56 11.01 12.76 -22.96
C ASN A 56 9.99 13.86 -22.59
N GLY A 57 9.91 14.24 -21.31
CA GLY A 57 9.01 15.30 -20.82
C GLY A 57 7.53 14.94 -20.76
N VAL A 58 7.15 13.72 -21.14
CA VAL A 58 5.77 13.22 -21.02
C VAL A 58 5.44 12.98 -19.55
N ALA A 59 4.25 13.39 -19.12
CA ALA A 59 3.75 13.21 -17.76
C ALA A 59 2.62 12.19 -17.71
N CYS A 60 2.45 11.50 -16.58
CA CYS A 60 1.39 10.51 -16.38
C CYS A 60 0.00 11.09 -16.67
N ALA A 61 -0.23 12.35 -16.25
CA ALA A 61 -1.49 13.06 -16.41
C ALA A 61 -1.96 13.23 -17.87
N GLN A 62 -1.05 13.15 -18.85
CA GLN A 62 -1.40 13.32 -20.26
C GLN A 62 -2.22 12.13 -20.80
N CYS A 63 -2.00 10.92 -20.27
CA CYS A 63 -2.78 9.73 -20.61
C CYS A 63 -3.81 9.37 -19.54
N HIS A 64 -3.52 9.68 -18.28
CA HIS A 64 -4.33 9.34 -17.12
C HIS A 64 -4.67 10.61 -16.30
N PRO A 65 -5.56 11.49 -16.81
CA PRO A 65 -5.95 12.69 -16.08
C PRO A 65 -6.59 12.32 -14.74
N ASN A 66 -6.17 12.96 -13.64
CA ASN A 66 -6.58 12.64 -12.27
C ASN A 66 -6.53 11.12 -11.96
N ALA A 67 -5.47 10.44 -12.41
CA ALA A 67 -5.28 8.99 -12.27
C ALA A 67 -6.43 8.13 -12.83
N ALA A 68 -7.21 8.64 -13.79
CA ALA A 68 -8.28 7.91 -14.44
C ALA A 68 -7.77 6.61 -15.10
N ASN A 69 -8.61 5.58 -15.11
CA ASN A 69 -8.36 4.28 -15.75
C ASN A 69 -7.10 3.53 -15.25
N THR A 70 -6.63 3.83 -14.03
CA THR A 70 -5.51 3.11 -13.39
C THR A 70 -5.96 1.88 -12.61
N HIS A 71 -7.21 1.89 -12.11
CA HIS A 71 -7.89 0.78 -11.42
C HIS A 71 -7.08 0.10 -10.29
N PRO A 72 -6.55 0.86 -9.31
CA PRO A 72 -5.80 0.28 -8.19
C PRO A 72 -6.57 -0.79 -7.41
N GLU A 73 -7.90 -0.67 -7.33
CA GLU A 73 -8.82 -1.59 -6.66
C GLU A 73 -8.78 -3.03 -7.21
N THR A 74 -8.26 -3.20 -8.43
CA THR A 74 -8.17 -4.50 -9.10
C THR A 74 -6.82 -5.21 -8.89
N TYR A 75 -5.83 -4.55 -8.30
CA TYR A 75 -4.53 -5.15 -8.02
C TYR A 75 -4.55 -5.94 -6.69
N PRO A 76 -3.70 -6.98 -6.52
CA PRO A 76 -2.87 -7.60 -7.55
C PRO A 76 -3.70 -8.26 -8.66
N LYS A 77 -3.22 -8.17 -9.90
CA LYS A 77 -3.85 -8.83 -11.06
C LYS A 77 -2.84 -9.29 -12.09
N PHE A 78 -3.26 -10.23 -12.94
CA PHE A 78 -2.49 -10.58 -14.13
C PHE A 78 -2.43 -9.37 -15.06
N GLN A 79 -1.23 -8.91 -15.36
CA GLN A 79 -1.00 -7.85 -16.31
C GLN A 79 -0.32 -8.37 -17.56
N LYS A 80 -1.01 -8.24 -18.70
CA LYS A 80 -0.55 -8.79 -19.99
C LYS A 80 0.81 -8.23 -20.39
N GLN A 81 1.03 -6.93 -20.14
CA GLN A 81 2.27 -6.21 -20.46
C GLN A 81 3.47 -6.74 -19.65
N LEU A 82 3.23 -7.38 -18.51
CA LEU A 82 4.27 -7.93 -17.62
C LEU A 82 4.28 -9.47 -17.62
N GLY A 83 3.28 -10.12 -18.22
CA GLY A 83 3.19 -11.58 -18.33
C GLY A 83 3.01 -12.32 -17.01
N LYS A 84 2.62 -11.63 -15.93
CA LYS A 84 2.48 -12.21 -14.59
C LYS A 84 1.42 -11.48 -13.76
N VAL A 85 1.02 -12.10 -12.65
CA VAL A 85 0.33 -11.39 -11.56
C VAL A 85 1.31 -10.38 -10.95
N THR A 86 0.84 -9.14 -10.79
CA THR A 86 1.71 -8.03 -10.47
C THR A 86 1.04 -7.08 -9.48
N GLN A 87 1.85 -6.35 -8.73
CA GLN A 87 1.43 -5.23 -7.89
C GLN A 87 1.24 -3.95 -8.72
N LEU A 88 0.49 -2.97 -8.20
CA LEU A 88 0.27 -1.70 -8.89
C LEU A 88 1.58 -0.96 -9.24
N PHE A 89 2.55 -0.93 -8.32
CA PHE A 89 3.83 -0.23 -8.51
C PHE A 89 4.65 -0.79 -9.70
N GLU A 90 4.51 -2.08 -9.99
CA GLU A 90 5.19 -2.70 -11.13
C GLU A 90 4.61 -2.19 -12.46
N MET A 91 3.29 -1.97 -12.51
CA MET A 91 2.66 -1.32 -13.67
C MET A 91 3.04 0.16 -13.76
N VAL A 92 3.16 0.87 -12.62
CA VAL A 92 3.69 2.24 -12.60
C VAL A 92 5.10 2.28 -13.22
N ASN A 93 5.99 1.36 -12.83
CA ASN A 93 7.33 1.25 -13.43
C ASN A 93 7.30 0.87 -14.91
N TRP A 94 6.33 0.05 -15.34
CA TRP A 94 6.14 -0.22 -16.76
C TRP A 94 5.77 1.06 -17.52
N CYS A 95 4.90 1.91 -16.97
CA CYS A 95 4.56 3.21 -17.56
C CYS A 95 5.75 4.19 -17.59
N ILE A 96 6.54 4.24 -16.51
CA ILE A 96 7.74 5.09 -16.44
C ILE A 96 8.75 4.65 -17.52
N ARG A 97 9.04 3.36 -17.61
CA ARG A 97 10.07 2.85 -18.53
C ARG A 97 9.66 2.94 -19.99
N ASN A 98 8.42 2.58 -20.32
CA ASN A 98 8.02 2.40 -21.72
C ASN A 98 7.51 3.74 -22.33
N PRO A 99 6.35 4.29 -21.93
CA PRO A 99 5.92 5.62 -22.37
C PRO A 99 6.88 6.77 -22.02
N LEU A 100 7.35 6.87 -20.78
CA LEU A 100 8.10 8.06 -20.34
C LEU A 100 9.61 7.94 -20.56
N GLN A 101 10.09 6.76 -20.96
CA GLN A 101 11.51 6.48 -21.19
C GLN A 101 12.39 6.79 -19.96
N GLY A 102 11.84 6.59 -18.76
CA GLY A 102 12.51 6.80 -17.48
C GLY A 102 13.12 5.53 -16.90
N ALA A 103 13.81 5.69 -15.77
CA ALA A 103 14.34 4.56 -14.99
C ALA A 103 13.28 4.05 -13.99
N ASN A 104 13.28 2.74 -13.74
CA ASN A 104 12.41 2.16 -12.71
C ASN A 104 12.74 2.77 -11.33
N LEU A 105 11.69 3.00 -10.52
CA LEU A 105 11.82 3.31 -9.11
C LEU A 105 11.82 2.01 -8.28
N PRO A 106 12.66 1.89 -7.25
CA PRO A 106 12.54 0.83 -6.26
C PRO A 106 11.15 0.78 -5.60
N PRO A 107 10.69 -0.40 -5.13
CA PRO A 107 9.39 -0.51 -4.45
C PRO A 107 9.27 0.34 -3.18
N ASP A 108 10.38 0.59 -2.50
CA ASP A 108 10.49 1.39 -1.27
C ASP A 108 10.90 2.85 -1.51
N ASP A 109 11.03 3.28 -2.78
CA ASP A 109 11.32 4.67 -3.12
C ASP A 109 10.16 5.57 -2.65
N PRO A 110 10.43 6.65 -1.91
CA PRO A 110 9.39 7.58 -1.47
C PRO A 110 8.52 8.13 -2.61
N ARG A 111 9.08 8.28 -3.82
CA ARG A 111 8.34 8.71 -5.01
C ARG A 111 7.35 7.66 -5.48
N MET A 112 7.70 6.37 -5.40
CA MET A 112 6.79 5.29 -5.75
C MET A 112 5.62 5.23 -4.77
N THR A 113 5.90 5.35 -3.46
CA THR A 113 4.87 5.48 -2.43
C THR A 113 3.96 6.67 -2.70
N ALA A 114 4.51 7.83 -3.04
CA ALA A 114 3.72 9.02 -3.37
C ALA A 114 2.80 8.79 -4.58
N LEU A 115 3.31 8.20 -5.67
CA LEU A 115 2.52 7.89 -6.87
C LEU A 115 1.37 6.92 -6.58
N VAL A 116 1.63 5.82 -5.86
CA VAL A 116 0.60 4.84 -5.48
C VAL A 116 -0.43 5.47 -4.53
N SER A 117 0.00 6.28 -3.57
CA SER A 117 -0.89 7.04 -2.68
C SER A 117 -1.79 7.99 -3.47
N TYR A 118 -1.27 8.69 -4.48
CA TYR A 118 -2.09 9.55 -5.32
C TYR A 118 -3.11 8.77 -6.16
N ILE A 119 -2.68 7.68 -6.79
CA ILE A 119 -3.58 6.81 -7.56
C ILE A 119 -4.73 6.31 -6.67
N THR A 120 -4.41 5.79 -5.48
CA THR A 120 -5.42 5.27 -4.54
C THR A 120 -6.30 6.38 -3.98
N PHE A 121 -5.75 7.58 -3.72
CA PHE A 121 -6.52 8.75 -3.30
C PHE A 121 -7.57 9.13 -4.36
N GLU A 122 -7.19 9.31 -5.62
CA GLU A 122 -8.13 9.68 -6.69
C GLU A 122 -9.16 8.58 -6.99
N ARG A 123 -8.82 7.32 -6.71
CA ARG A 123 -9.68 6.15 -6.97
C ARG A 123 -10.37 5.60 -5.72
N ARG A 124 -10.38 6.36 -4.62
CA ARG A 124 -11.03 5.98 -3.36
C ARG A 124 -12.54 5.78 -3.54
N GLY A 125 -13.13 4.96 -2.66
CA GLY A 125 -14.56 4.68 -2.66
C GLY A 125 -15.02 3.60 -3.65
N VAL A 126 -14.10 3.06 -4.46
CA VAL A 126 -14.37 1.89 -5.31
C VAL A 126 -14.12 0.60 -4.52
N LYS A 127 -15.02 -0.38 -4.67
CA LYS A 127 -14.90 -1.68 -3.99
C LYS A 127 -13.69 -2.45 -4.52
N LEU A 128 -12.92 -3.04 -3.61
CA LEU A 128 -11.81 -3.94 -3.98
C LEU A 128 -12.31 -5.14 -4.79
N ALA A 129 -11.59 -5.45 -5.85
CA ALA A 129 -11.94 -6.46 -6.84
C ALA A 129 -10.66 -7.09 -7.44
N SER A 130 -9.75 -7.51 -6.56
CA SER A 130 -8.42 -8.02 -6.96
C SER A 130 -8.51 -9.15 -7.98
N GLY A 131 -7.62 -9.14 -8.97
CA GLY A 131 -7.55 -10.11 -10.06
C GLY A 131 -8.41 -9.78 -11.28
N GLN A 132 -9.34 -8.82 -11.19
CA GLN A 132 -10.15 -8.39 -12.34
C GLN A 132 -9.33 -7.53 -13.30
N HIS A 133 -9.45 -7.77 -14.61
CA HIS A 133 -8.73 -6.99 -15.62
C HIS A 133 -9.50 -5.77 -16.04
#